data_AF-A0A1E8UKY7-F1
#
_entry.id   AF-A0A1E8UKY7-F1
#
_cell.length_a   1.000
_cell.length_b   1.000
_cell.length_c   1.000
_cell.angle_alpha   90.00
_cell.angle_beta   90.00
_cell.angle_gamma   90.00
#
_symmetry.space_group_name_H-M   'P 1'
#
loop_
_entity.id
_entity.type
_entity.pdbx_description
1 polymer ?
#
loop_
_entity_poly.entity_id
_entity_poly.type
_entity_poly.pdbx_seq_one_letter_code
_entity_poly.pdbx_strand_id
1 'polypeptide(L)'
;MKPFTRLPSALLAVPLAATLLSAGTTPASAVTGIEAEYDGLPQAQDWLGEPTSEESCELRDKGCYREYDKGAIYWSPDTGARAQRGAIYARWRAEGSEHGPLSYPVSRETCSDGTCEVRYQRGSITWTEADGTTVHRDVDEAASAGVVVNKQRALSPQDYAPAPLRDVGGGVQLRDDAAAAYERMSRAAAEQGVELTAVSGYRDYATQVGLYEQYTSTYGRETADSISARPGHSEHQTGLAIDVGAPDGSCALLACFEDTPQGRWVADHAHEHGFVVRYPDGRTGTTGYAYEPWHLRYVGEDTATSVKNSGKPDLESYLGLPGAPSY
;
A
#
# COMPACT_ATOMS: atom_id res chain seq x y z
N MET A 1 -90.88 39.01 -10.49
CA MET A 1 -89.98 38.19 -11.33
C MET A 1 -88.95 37.52 -10.42
N LYS A 2 -89.07 36.21 -10.18
CA LYS A 2 -88.15 35.43 -9.33
C LYS A 2 -87.07 34.81 -10.21
N PRO A 3 -85.77 34.94 -9.93
CA PRO A 3 -84.76 34.10 -10.53
C PRO A 3 -84.47 32.86 -9.67
N PHE A 4 -84.35 31.75 -10.38
CA PHE A 4 -84.14 30.39 -9.92
C PHE A 4 -82.69 30.11 -9.52
N THR A 5 -82.55 29.37 -8.42
CA THR A 5 -81.34 28.69 -7.94
C THR A 5 -81.01 27.49 -8.85
N ARG A 6 -79.75 27.34 -9.28
CA ARG A 6 -79.26 26.18 -10.04
C ARG A 6 -78.69 25.09 -9.12
N LEU A 7 -78.96 23.84 -9.53
CA LEU A 7 -78.59 22.55 -8.93
C LEU A 7 -77.09 22.19 -9.09
N PRO A 8 -76.54 21.27 -8.28
CA PRO A 8 -75.19 20.74 -8.43
C PRO A 8 -75.13 19.52 -9.38
N SER A 9 -74.06 19.43 -10.16
CA SER A 9 -73.71 18.27 -10.99
C SER A 9 -72.79 17.32 -10.22
N ALA A 10 -73.22 16.07 -10.07
CA ALA A 10 -72.39 14.94 -9.66
C ALA A 10 -71.62 14.40 -10.87
N LEU A 11 -70.32 14.11 -10.69
CA LEU A 11 -69.48 13.41 -11.66
C LEU A 11 -69.00 12.08 -11.03
N LEU A 12 -69.23 11.00 -11.78
CA LEU A 12 -68.89 9.62 -11.46
C LEU A 12 -67.38 9.42 -11.34
N ALA A 13 -66.94 8.69 -10.31
CA ALA A 13 -65.61 8.10 -10.23
C ALA A 13 -65.64 6.67 -10.77
N VAL A 14 -64.76 6.37 -11.73
CA VAL A 14 -64.50 5.02 -12.27
C VAL A 14 -63.36 4.40 -11.44
N PRO A 15 -63.45 3.14 -10.97
CA PRO A 15 -62.32 2.50 -10.29
C PRO A 15 -61.32 1.97 -11.32
N LEU A 16 -60.05 2.39 -11.23
CA LEU A 16 -58.95 1.71 -11.92
C LEU A 16 -58.63 0.41 -11.17
N ALA A 17 -58.79 -0.73 -11.85
CA ALA A 17 -58.24 -2.00 -11.43
C ALA A 17 -56.71 -1.95 -11.57
N ALA A 18 -55.98 -2.02 -10.46
CA ALA A 18 -54.54 -2.22 -10.48
C ALA A 18 -54.24 -3.70 -10.72
N THR A 19 -53.84 -4.03 -11.94
CA THR A 19 -53.15 -5.27 -12.26
C THR A 19 -51.85 -5.35 -11.46
N LEU A 20 -51.74 -6.37 -10.61
CA LEU A 20 -50.49 -6.77 -9.97
C LEU A 20 -49.50 -7.22 -11.07
N LEU A 21 -48.57 -6.35 -11.43
CA LEU A 21 -47.36 -6.77 -12.14
C LEU A 21 -46.51 -7.60 -11.17
N SER A 22 -46.22 -8.82 -11.59
CA SER A 22 -45.17 -9.67 -11.04
C SER A 22 -43.90 -8.85 -10.81
N ALA A 23 -43.29 -9.00 -9.63
CA ALA A 23 -41.95 -8.50 -9.37
C ALA A 23 -41.01 -9.09 -10.44
N GLY A 24 -40.56 -8.21 -11.35
CA GLY A 24 -39.51 -8.54 -12.29
C GLY A 24 -38.24 -8.83 -11.52
N THR A 25 -37.58 -9.91 -11.89
CA THR A 25 -36.22 -10.30 -11.51
C THR A 25 -35.32 -9.07 -11.39
N THR A 26 -34.69 -8.92 -10.23
CA THR A 26 -33.57 -8.00 -10.02
C THR A 26 -32.53 -8.27 -11.12
N PRO A 27 -32.10 -7.29 -11.93
CA PRO A 27 -31.05 -7.53 -12.90
C PRO A 27 -29.76 -7.92 -12.16
N ALA A 28 -29.05 -8.88 -12.75
CA ALA A 28 -27.83 -9.50 -12.26
C ALA A 28 -26.73 -8.48 -11.89
N SER A 29 -25.87 -8.93 -10.98
CA SER A 29 -24.69 -8.26 -10.43
C SER A 29 -23.93 -7.39 -11.45
N ALA A 30 -23.39 -6.26 -11.00
CA ALA A 30 -22.49 -5.44 -11.80
C ALA A 30 -21.31 -6.29 -12.26
N VAL A 31 -21.25 -6.63 -13.55
CA VAL A 31 -20.18 -7.43 -14.14
C VAL A 31 -18.88 -6.66 -13.99
N THR A 32 -18.09 -6.95 -12.95
CA THR A 32 -16.76 -6.34 -12.74
C THR A 32 -15.72 -6.89 -13.73
N GLY A 33 -16.14 -7.20 -14.96
CA GLY A 33 -15.30 -7.85 -15.96
C GLY A 33 -14.93 -9.29 -15.63
N ILE A 34 -15.33 -9.85 -14.48
CA ILE A 34 -15.03 -11.24 -14.09
C ILE A 34 -15.64 -12.24 -15.08
N GLU A 35 -16.90 -12.03 -15.51
CA GLU A 35 -17.53 -12.83 -16.55
C GLU A 35 -16.80 -12.69 -17.90
N ALA A 36 -16.47 -11.46 -18.29
CA ALA A 36 -15.74 -11.20 -19.53
C ALA A 36 -14.33 -11.82 -19.54
N GLU A 37 -13.64 -11.81 -18.40
CA GLU A 37 -12.35 -12.48 -18.23
C GLU A 37 -12.50 -13.99 -18.39
N TYR A 38 -13.50 -14.59 -17.74
CA TYR A 38 -13.79 -16.03 -17.84
C TYR A 38 -14.13 -16.46 -19.27
N ASP A 39 -15.05 -15.75 -19.93
CA ASP A 39 -15.45 -16.01 -21.31
C ASP A 39 -14.29 -15.83 -22.30
N GLY A 40 -13.33 -14.97 -21.95
CA GLY A 40 -12.10 -14.73 -22.71
C GLY A 40 -10.96 -15.73 -22.44
N LEU A 41 -11.17 -16.76 -21.62
CA LEU A 41 -10.18 -17.83 -21.39
C LEU A 41 -10.30 -18.91 -22.47
N PRO A 42 -9.18 -19.37 -23.07
CA PRO A 42 -9.20 -20.52 -23.97
C PRO A 42 -9.66 -21.78 -23.21
N GLN A 43 -10.79 -22.37 -23.65
CA GLN A 43 -11.40 -23.54 -22.99
C GLN A 43 -11.57 -23.30 -21.47
N ALA A 44 -12.27 -22.23 -21.10
CA ALA A 44 -12.43 -21.76 -19.72
C ALA A 44 -12.80 -22.86 -18.71
N GLN A 45 -13.69 -23.80 -19.07
CA GLN A 45 -14.07 -24.92 -18.20
C GLN A 45 -12.89 -25.89 -17.93
N ASP A 46 -12.05 -26.16 -18.93
CA ASP A 46 -10.87 -27.00 -18.74
C ASP A 46 -9.78 -26.25 -17.96
N TRP A 47 -9.64 -24.95 -18.21
CA TRP A 47 -8.58 -24.13 -17.65
C TRP A 47 -8.88 -23.64 -16.22
N LEU A 48 -10.07 -23.15 -15.90
CA LEU A 48 -10.41 -22.65 -14.57
C LEU A 48 -11.46 -23.51 -13.85
N GLY A 49 -12.28 -24.26 -14.60
CA GLY A 49 -13.42 -24.99 -14.06
C GLY A 49 -14.68 -24.15 -13.98
N GLU A 50 -15.76 -24.72 -13.44
CA GLU A 50 -17.01 -24.01 -13.24
C GLU A 50 -16.93 -23.05 -12.04
N PRO A 51 -17.72 -21.97 -12.02
CA PRO A 51 -17.79 -21.08 -10.86
C PRO A 51 -18.35 -21.83 -9.65
N THR A 52 -17.67 -21.72 -8.51
CA THR A 52 -18.04 -22.37 -7.24
C THR A 52 -18.60 -21.39 -6.22
N SER A 53 -18.52 -20.09 -6.50
CA SER A 53 -19.11 -19.01 -5.72
C SER A 53 -19.85 -18.01 -6.60
N GLU A 54 -20.73 -17.24 -5.97
CA GLU A 54 -21.13 -15.94 -6.53
C GLU A 54 -19.93 -14.97 -6.51
N GLU A 55 -20.02 -13.89 -7.28
CA GLU A 55 -19.08 -12.79 -7.19
C GLU A 55 -19.24 -12.04 -5.87
N SER A 56 -18.13 -11.81 -5.16
CA SER A 56 -18.09 -10.99 -3.93
C SER A 56 -17.17 -9.79 -4.13
N CYS A 57 -17.66 -8.60 -3.78
CA CYS A 57 -16.97 -7.32 -3.91
C CYS A 57 -16.52 -6.73 -2.57
N GLU A 58 -16.12 -7.61 -1.65
CA GLU A 58 -15.68 -7.27 -0.29
C GLU A 58 -14.15 -7.22 -0.15
N LEU A 59 -13.42 -7.32 -1.27
CA LEU A 59 -11.96 -7.24 -1.22
C LEU A 59 -11.49 -5.80 -1.05
N ARG A 60 -10.20 -5.66 -0.68
CA ARG A 60 -9.49 -4.39 -0.55
C ARG A 60 -9.69 -3.51 -1.80
N ASP A 61 -9.73 -2.20 -1.65
CA ASP A 61 -9.86 -1.26 -2.79
C ASP A 61 -11.15 -1.46 -3.61
N LYS A 62 -12.21 -1.98 -2.97
CA LYS A 62 -13.48 -2.35 -3.60
C LYS A 62 -13.30 -3.39 -4.71
N GLY A 63 -12.28 -4.23 -4.57
CA GLY A 63 -12.04 -5.33 -5.48
C GLY A 63 -13.12 -6.40 -5.34
N CYS A 64 -13.23 -7.21 -6.38
CA CYS A 64 -14.16 -8.32 -6.43
C CYS A 64 -13.42 -9.60 -6.79
N TYR A 65 -13.99 -10.73 -6.39
CA TYR A 65 -13.51 -12.03 -6.83
C TYR A 65 -14.66 -13.02 -6.99
N ARG A 66 -14.37 -14.07 -7.76
CA ARG A 66 -15.18 -15.27 -7.86
C ARG A 66 -14.26 -16.49 -7.83
N GLU A 67 -14.62 -17.48 -7.04
CA GLU A 67 -13.93 -18.77 -6.97
C GLU A 67 -14.46 -19.73 -8.05
N TYR A 68 -13.58 -20.60 -8.50
CA TYR A 68 -13.81 -21.62 -9.53
C TYR A 68 -13.13 -22.92 -9.10
N ASP A 69 -13.46 -24.05 -9.74
CA ASP A 69 -12.94 -25.37 -9.30
C ASP A 69 -11.40 -25.43 -9.22
N LYS A 70 -10.69 -24.71 -10.09
CA LYS A 70 -9.22 -24.78 -10.24
C LYS A 70 -8.50 -23.47 -9.94
N GLY A 71 -9.20 -22.44 -9.47
CA GLY A 71 -8.63 -21.12 -9.26
C GLY A 71 -9.67 -20.05 -8.97
N ALA A 72 -9.32 -18.80 -9.20
CA ALA A 72 -10.19 -17.66 -8.98
C ALA A 72 -9.97 -16.59 -10.05
N ILE A 73 -10.95 -15.72 -10.23
CA ILE A 73 -10.73 -14.46 -10.94
C ILE A 73 -10.84 -13.33 -9.94
N TYR A 74 -9.79 -12.50 -9.90
CA TYR A 74 -9.74 -11.30 -9.08
C TYR A 74 -9.86 -10.07 -9.96
N TRP A 75 -10.64 -9.10 -9.53
CA TRP A 75 -10.79 -7.79 -10.16
C TRP A 75 -10.51 -6.68 -9.15
N SER A 76 -9.87 -5.61 -9.62
CA SER A 76 -9.85 -4.32 -8.93
C SER A 76 -10.06 -3.20 -9.95
N PRO A 77 -10.46 -1.99 -9.50
CA PRO A 77 -10.56 -0.83 -10.39
C PRO A 77 -9.28 -0.55 -11.19
N ASP A 78 -8.11 -0.79 -10.59
CA ASP A 78 -6.81 -0.45 -11.18
C ASP A 78 -6.25 -1.54 -12.10
N THR A 79 -6.52 -2.82 -11.81
CA THR A 79 -5.92 -3.94 -12.53
C THR A 79 -6.86 -4.58 -13.54
N GLY A 80 -8.18 -4.39 -13.38
CA GLY A 80 -9.18 -5.18 -14.07
C GLY A 80 -9.17 -6.64 -13.63
N ALA A 81 -9.95 -7.48 -14.32
CA ALA A 81 -10.16 -8.87 -13.96
C ALA A 81 -9.00 -9.73 -14.48
N ARG A 82 -8.44 -10.58 -13.63
CA ARG A 82 -7.34 -11.50 -13.96
C ARG A 82 -7.57 -12.86 -13.35
N ALA A 83 -7.59 -13.88 -14.20
CA ALA A 83 -7.72 -15.26 -13.77
C ALA A 83 -6.40 -15.80 -13.19
N GLN A 84 -6.50 -16.48 -12.04
CA GLN A 84 -5.42 -17.04 -11.25
C GLN A 84 -5.67 -18.53 -10.98
N ARG A 85 -4.63 -19.36 -11.10
CA ARG A 85 -4.72 -20.81 -10.84
C ARG A 85 -3.38 -21.42 -10.43
N GLY A 86 -3.42 -22.69 -10.05
CA GLY A 86 -2.23 -23.53 -9.89
C GLY A 86 -1.30 -23.09 -8.75
N ALA A 87 -0.01 -23.46 -8.89
CA ALA A 87 0.99 -23.26 -7.85
C ALA A 87 1.27 -21.78 -7.57
N ILE A 88 1.27 -20.94 -8.61
CA ILE A 88 1.50 -19.49 -8.46
C ILE A 88 0.35 -18.85 -7.68
N TYR A 89 -0.91 -19.16 -8.00
CA TYR A 89 -2.07 -18.68 -7.24
C TYR A 89 -2.03 -19.13 -5.78
N ALA A 90 -1.74 -20.42 -5.54
CA ALA A 90 -1.61 -20.94 -4.18
C ALA A 90 -0.50 -20.22 -3.38
N ARG A 91 0.63 -19.92 -4.02
CA ARG A 91 1.71 -19.14 -3.41
C ARG A 91 1.28 -17.72 -3.10
N TRP A 92 0.60 -17.03 -4.03
CA TRP A 92 0.08 -15.68 -3.81
C TRP A 92 -0.95 -15.62 -2.68
N ARG A 93 -1.85 -16.61 -2.58
CA ARG A 93 -2.77 -16.77 -1.44
C ARG A 93 -2.02 -16.91 -0.11
N ALA A 94 -0.95 -17.69 -0.09
CA ALA A 94 -0.11 -17.85 1.10
C ALA A 94 0.70 -16.58 1.46
N GLU A 95 0.91 -15.69 0.50
CA GLU A 95 1.54 -14.37 0.68
C GLU A 95 0.53 -13.29 1.13
N GLY A 96 -0.73 -13.65 1.39
CA GLY A 96 -1.77 -12.73 1.87
C GLY A 96 -2.62 -12.10 0.76
N SER A 97 -2.56 -12.60 -0.47
CA SER A 97 -3.39 -12.16 -1.59
C SER A 97 -3.33 -10.64 -1.85
N GLU A 98 -4.47 -9.98 -2.08
CA GLU A 98 -4.58 -8.54 -2.28
C GLU A 98 -4.11 -7.75 -1.05
N HIS A 99 -4.21 -8.33 0.14
CA HIS A 99 -3.65 -7.74 1.36
C HIS A 99 -2.14 -7.93 1.44
N GLY A 100 -1.53 -8.84 0.67
CA GLY A 100 -0.12 -9.17 0.74
C GLY A 100 0.83 -8.16 0.09
N PRO A 101 2.15 -8.42 0.17
CA PRO A 101 3.17 -7.58 -0.43
C PRO A 101 3.01 -7.38 -1.95
N LEU A 102 2.47 -8.36 -2.67
CA LEU A 102 2.31 -8.32 -4.13
C LEU A 102 1.07 -7.54 -4.59
N SER A 103 0.05 -7.43 -3.75
CA SER A 103 -1.25 -6.83 -4.10
C SER A 103 -1.97 -7.62 -5.22
N TYR A 104 -2.89 -6.96 -5.93
CA TYR A 104 -3.70 -7.56 -7.00
C TYR A 104 -2.87 -8.05 -8.20
N PRO A 105 -3.31 -9.13 -8.87
CA PRO A 105 -2.73 -9.56 -10.14
C PRO A 105 -2.96 -8.53 -11.26
N VAL A 106 -1.94 -8.31 -12.09
CA VAL A 106 -2.03 -7.48 -13.31
C VAL A 106 -1.95 -8.31 -14.59
N SER A 107 -1.61 -9.60 -14.49
CA SER A 107 -1.62 -10.56 -15.61
C SER A 107 -2.30 -11.88 -15.26
N ARG A 108 -2.64 -12.65 -16.28
CA ARG A 108 -2.89 -14.10 -16.17
C ARG A 108 -1.54 -14.83 -16.01
N GLU A 109 -1.60 -16.11 -15.66
CA GLU A 109 -0.44 -16.99 -15.76
C GLU A 109 -0.02 -17.16 -17.23
N THR A 110 1.25 -16.91 -17.52
CA THR A 110 1.84 -17.12 -18.84
C THR A 110 3.08 -17.99 -18.71
N CYS A 111 3.20 -19.02 -19.55
CA CYS A 111 4.34 -19.94 -19.52
C CYS A 111 5.12 -19.91 -20.84
N SER A 112 6.45 -19.79 -20.75
CA SER A 112 7.39 -19.90 -21.86
C SER A 112 8.64 -20.64 -21.40
N ASP A 113 9.16 -21.54 -22.24
CA ASP A 113 10.44 -22.24 -22.02
C ASP A 113 10.59 -22.89 -20.63
N GLY A 114 9.52 -23.50 -20.13
CA GLY A 114 9.50 -24.20 -18.83
C GLY A 114 9.37 -23.28 -17.60
N THR A 115 9.20 -21.97 -17.81
CA THR A 115 8.95 -20.99 -16.75
C THR A 115 7.55 -20.40 -16.91
N CYS A 116 6.76 -20.46 -15.85
CA CYS A 116 5.48 -19.78 -15.75
C CYS A 116 5.62 -18.52 -14.89
N GLU A 117 4.87 -17.47 -15.18
CA GLU A 117 4.87 -16.22 -14.41
C GLU A 117 3.46 -15.65 -14.29
N VAL A 118 3.16 -15.07 -13.12
CA VAL A 118 2.11 -14.08 -12.93
C VAL A 118 2.72 -12.80 -12.40
N ARG A 119 2.37 -11.66 -13.01
CA ARG A 119 2.71 -10.33 -12.52
C ARG A 119 1.59 -9.78 -11.65
N TYR A 120 1.98 -9.10 -10.59
CA TYR A 120 1.14 -8.40 -9.62
C TYR A 120 1.53 -6.92 -9.59
N GLN A 121 0.77 -6.07 -8.90
CA GLN A 121 1.07 -4.63 -8.88
C GLN A 121 2.44 -4.30 -8.28
N ARG A 122 3.01 -5.16 -7.43
CA ARG A 122 4.27 -4.90 -6.69
C ARG A 122 5.28 -6.05 -6.79
N GLY A 123 5.29 -6.74 -7.93
CA GLY A 123 6.25 -7.79 -8.23
C GLY A 123 5.66 -8.91 -9.07
N SER A 124 6.30 -10.07 -9.04
CA SER A 124 5.83 -11.25 -9.76
C SER A 124 6.07 -12.53 -8.96
N ILE A 125 5.41 -13.60 -9.37
CA ILE A 125 5.75 -14.95 -8.93
C ILE A 125 6.05 -15.75 -10.18
N THR A 126 7.21 -16.37 -10.20
CA THR A 126 7.59 -17.35 -11.23
C THR A 126 7.45 -18.76 -10.70
N TRP A 127 7.21 -19.71 -11.60
CA TRP A 127 7.25 -21.13 -11.30
C TRP A 127 8.09 -21.88 -12.33
N THR A 128 8.94 -22.79 -11.87
CA THR A 128 9.63 -23.78 -12.71
C THR A 128 9.44 -25.17 -12.11
N GLU A 129 9.62 -26.21 -12.92
CA GLU A 129 9.55 -27.60 -12.45
C GLU A 129 10.66 -27.92 -11.43
N ALA A 130 11.82 -27.27 -11.56
CA ALA A 130 12.98 -27.49 -10.70
C ALA A 130 12.87 -26.80 -9.33
N ASP A 131 12.40 -25.56 -9.31
CA ASP A 131 12.46 -24.69 -8.12
C ASP A 131 11.10 -24.49 -7.44
N GLY A 132 10.01 -24.89 -8.10
CA GLY A 132 8.67 -24.52 -7.65
C GLY A 132 8.45 -23.01 -7.80
N THR A 133 7.74 -22.39 -6.86
CA THR A 133 7.42 -20.96 -6.93
C THR A 133 8.49 -20.07 -6.31
N THR A 134 8.96 -19.07 -7.05
CA THR A 134 9.85 -18.00 -6.58
C THR A 134 9.12 -16.67 -6.61
N VAL A 135 9.28 -15.88 -5.56
CA VAL A 135 8.59 -14.60 -5.37
C VAL A 135 9.57 -13.46 -5.61
N HIS A 136 9.24 -12.58 -6.55
CA HIS A 136 10.01 -11.40 -6.92
C HIS A 136 9.29 -10.15 -6.43
N ARG A 137 10.01 -9.25 -5.75
CA ARG A 137 9.46 -8.02 -5.17
C ARG A 137 10.04 -6.81 -5.88
N ASP A 138 9.21 -5.80 -6.14
CA ASP A 138 9.65 -4.54 -6.73
C ASP A 138 10.21 -3.59 -5.66
N VAL A 139 11.35 -3.96 -5.08
CA VAL A 139 11.98 -3.27 -3.93
C VAL A 139 13.31 -2.59 -4.24
N ASP A 140 13.82 -2.69 -5.47
CA ASP A 140 15.15 -2.18 -5.83
C ASP A 140 15.10 -0.95 -6.76
N GLU A 141 13.95 -0.65 -7.36
CA GLU A 141 13.77 0.49 -8.25
C GLU A 141 13.72 1.80 -7.45
N ALA A 142 14.74 2.65 -7.58
CA ALA A 142 14.89 3.88 -6.77
C ALA A 142 13.68 4.83 -6.86
N ALA A 143 13.00 4.85 -8.01
CA ALA A 143 11.79 5.66 -8.20
C ALA A 143 10.51 5.05 -7.59
N SER A 144 10.52 3.77 -7.19
CA SER A 144 9.34 3.11 -6.63
C SER A 144 9.04 3.59 -5.21
N ALA A 145 7.76 3.76 -4.86
CA ALA A 145 7.36 3.94 -3.46
C ALA A 145 7.72 2.73 -2.58
N GLY A 146 7.84 1.55 -3.19
CA GLY A 146 8.20 0.28 -2.54
C GLY A 146 9.70 0.02 -2.39
N VAL A 147 10.57 0.94 -2.84
CA VAL A 147 12.03 0.74 -2.74
C VAL A 147 12.47 0.46 -1.31
N VAL A 148 13.34 -0.51 -1.06
CA VAL A 148 13.91 -0.75 0.27
C VAL A 148 15.37 -0.36 0.24
N VAL A 149 15.70 0.71 0.95
CA VAL A 149 17.08 1.18 1.12
C VAL A 149 17.51 0.82 2.54
N ASN A 150 18.60 0.07 2.66
CA ASN A 150 19.18 -0.29 3.95
C ASN A 150 20.67 -0.62 3.76
N LYS A 151 21.34 -1.15 4.80
CA LYS A 151 22.79 -1.38 4.73
C LYS A 151 23.24 -2.38 3.66
N GLN A 152 22.35 -3.28 3.22
CA GLN A 152 22.61 -4.27 2.17
C GLN A 152 22.05 -3.84 0.80
N ARG A 153 21.25 -2.78 0.75
CA ARG A 153 20.57 -2.29 -0.45
C ARG A 153 20.84 -0.79 -0.64
N ALA A 154 21.86 -0.48 -1.43
CA ALA A 154 22.11 0.89 -1.88
C ALA A 154 21.10 1.27 -2.98
N LEU A 155 20.79 2.56 -3.08
CA LEU A 155 20.06 3.10 -4.21
C LEU A 155 20.81 2.86 -5.52
N SER A 156 20.04 2.62 -6.58
CA SER A 156 20.53 2.51 -7.95
C SER A 156 19.69 3.40 -8.87
N PRO A 157 20.26 4.44 -9.50
CA PRO A 157 21.64 4.90 -9.35
C PRO A 157 21.93 5.43 -7.93
N GLN A 158 23.21 5.41 -7.53
CA GLN A 158 23.60 5.74 -6.15
C GLN A 158 23.34 7.20 -5.79
N ASP A 159 23.35 8.09 -6.78
CA ASP A 159 23.06 9.52 -6.67
C ASP A 159 21.61 9.85 -7.06
N TYR A 160 20.71 8.85 -7.07
CA TYR A 160 19.28 9.07 -7.35
C TYR A 160 18.73 10.24 -6.53
N ALA A 161 18.03 11.14 -7.22
CA ALA A 161 17.32 12.27 -6.66
C ALA A 161 15.89 12.29 -7.24
N PRO A 162 14.84 12.21 -6.42
CA PRO A 162 13.47 12.28 -6.88
C PRO A 162 13.11 13.69 -7.36
N ALA A 163 12.20 13.78 -8.33
CA ALA A 163 11.58 15.04 -8.74
C ALA A 163 10.11 14.78 -9.18
N PRO A 164 9.17 15.71 -8.88
CA PRO A 164 9.36 16.93 -8.10
C PRO A 164 9.43 16.70 -6.59
N LEU A 165 10.06 17.64 -5.89
CA LEU A 165 10.06 17.74 -4.42
C LEU A 165 9.15 18.88 -3.99
N ARG A 166 8.40 18.68 -2.90
CA ARG A 166 7.54 19.69 -2.29
C ARG A 166 7.95 19.98 -0.86
N ASP A 167 7.97 21.26 -0.51
CA ASP A 167 8.14 21.72 0.87
C ASP A 167 6.88 21.41 1.68
N VAL A 168 7.05 20.77 2.83
CA VAL A 168 5.98 20.41 3.76
C VAL A 168 6.05 21.19 5.08
N GLY A 169 6.82 22.28 5.10
CA GLY A 169 7.05 23.15 6.24
C GLY A 169 8.53 23.24 6.64
N GLY A 170 8.98 24.44 6.99
CA GLY A 170 10.31 24.66 7.57
C GLY A 170 11.50 24.38 6.64
N GLY A 171 11.31 24.32 5.32
CA GLY A 171 12.35 23.92 4.39
C GLY A 171 12.46 22.40 4.22
N VAL A 172 11.65 21.60 4.93
CA VAL A 172 11.65 20.15 4.82
C VAL A 172 10.93 19.75 3.54
N GLN A 173 11.61 19.01 2.68
CA GLN A 173 11.07 18.60 1.39
C GLN A 173 10.79 17.09 1.36
N LEU A 174 9.74 16.68 0.64
CA LEU A 174 9.44 15.28 0.35
C LEU A 174 9.12 15.11 -1.13
N ARG A 175 9.19 13.86 -1.62
CA ARG A 175 8.64 13.48 -2.92
C ARG A 175 7.14 13.80 -2.94
N ASP A 176 6.61 14.16 -4.11
CA ASP A 176 5.24 14.69 -4.23
C ASP A 176 4.14 13.84 -3.57
N ASP A 177 4.22 12.52 -3.70
CA ASP A 177 3.27 11.57 -3.12
C ASP A 177 3.40 11.47 -1.58
N ALA A 178 4.63 11.36 -1.08
CA ALA A 178 4.92 11.37 0.35
C ALA A 178 4.55 12.72 0.99
N ALA A 179 4.78 13.83 0.31
CA ALA A 179 4.36 15.15 0.76
C ALA A 179 2.83 15.23 0.90
N ALA A 180 2.08 14.71 -0.07
CA ALA A 180 0.61 14.75 -0.04
C ALA A 180 0.07 13.89 1.09
N ALA A 181 0.70 12.74 1.31
CA ALA A 181 0.39 11.84 2.41
C ALA A 181 0.68 12.51 3.77
N TYR A 182 1.84 13.14 3.92
CA TYR A 182 2.22 13.84 5.14
C TYR A 182 1.26 15.00 5.46
N GLU A 183 0.86 15.79 4.46
CA GLU A 183 -0.11 16.87 4.63
C GLU A 183 -1.49 16.36 5.08
N ARG A 184 -1.91 15.18 4.60
CA ARG A 184 -3.14 14.51 5.09
C ARG A 184 -2.97 14.05 6.54
N MET A 185 -1.86 13.38 6.84
CA MET A 185 -1.53 12.88 8.18
C MET A 185 -1.46 14.00 9.21
N SER A 186 -0.72 15.07 8.91
CA SER A 186 -0.57 16.23 9.79
C SER A 186 -1.89 16.93 10.06
N ARG A 187 -2.77 17.02 9.06
CA ARG A 187 -4.12 17.58 9.26
C ARG A 187 -4.99 16.68 10.12
N ALA A 188 -4.97 15.36 9.88
CA ALA A 188 -5.72 14.39 10.67
C ALA A 188 -5.28 14.38 12.15
N ALA A 189 -3.98 14.54 12.41
CA ALA A 189 -3.43 14.70 13.75
C ALA A 189 -3.93 16.02 14.40
N ALA A 190 -3.86 17.14 13.68
CA ALA A 190 -4.29 18.45 14.17
C ALA A 190 -5.80 18.50 14.49
N GLU A 191 -6.64 17.82 13.70
CA GLU A 191 -8.07 17.65 13.98
C GLU A 191 -8.34 16.93 15.31
N GLN A 192 -7.37 16.16 15.80
CA GLN A 192 -7.39 15.48 17.10
C GLN A 192 -6.58 16.22 18.17
N GLY A 193 -6.14 17.46 17.90
CA GLY A 193 -5.36 18.29 18.82
C GLY A 193 -3.89 17.89 18.94
N VAL A 194 -3.36 17.10 18.00
CA VAL A 194 -1.97 16.67 17.96
C VAL A 194 -1.26 17.38 16.80
N GLU A 195 -0.43 18.37 17.13
CA GLU A 195 0.37 19.09 16.13
C GLU A 195 1.70 18.37 15.85
N LEU A 196 1.95 18.04 14.59
CA LEU A 196 3.19 17.42 14.11
C LEU A 196 4.12 18.47 13.47
N THR A 197 5.41 18.38 13.74
CA THR A 197 6.44 19.21 13.09
C THR A 197 7.34 18.35 12.22
N ALA A 198 7.57 18.77 10.97
CA ALA A 198 8.56 18.17 10.10
C ALA A 198 9.97 18.60 10.56
N VAL A 199 10.85 17.65 10.85
CA VAL A 199 12.22 17.90 11.36
C VAL A 199 13.26 17.68 10.27
N SER A 200 13.16 16.58 9.52
CA SER A 200 14.05 16.27 8.39
C SER A 200 13.29 15.49 7.32
N GLY A 201 13.67 15.67 6.04
CA GLY A 201 13.01 15.03 4.91
C GLY A 201 14.04 14.61 3.88
N TYR A 202 13.83 14.98 2.61
CA TYR A 202 14.77 14.70 1.53
C TYR A 202 16.17 15.20 1.85
N ARG A 203 17.16 14.33 1.61
CA ARG A 203 18.58 14.64 1.74
C ARG A 203 19.33 14.04 0.56
N ASP A 204 19.91 14.89 -0.27
CA ASP A 204 20.66 14.43 -1.45
C ASP A 204 21.92 13.63 -1.07
N TYR A 205 22.46 12.92 -2.06
CA TYR A 205 23.63 12.06 -1.89
C TYR A 205 24.85 12.82 -1.37
N ALA A 206 25.14 14.01 -1.92
CA ALA A 206 26.31 14.79 -1.54
C ALA A 206 26.24 15.29 -0.08
N THR A 207 25.05 15.68 0.36
CA THR A 207 24.78 16.04 1.76
C THR A 207 24.98 14.83 2.67
N GLN A 208 24.52 13.64 2.26
CA GLN A 208 24.74 12.40 3.03
C GLN A 208 26.24 12.03 3.11
N VAL A 209 27.04 12.29 2.06
CA VAL A 209 28.52 12.15 2.11
C VAL A 209 29.11 12.99 3.22
N GLY A 210 28.84 14.31 3.22
CA GLY A 210 29.38 15.21 4.24
C GLY A 210 28.92 14.85 5.66
N LEU A 211 27.65 14.47 5.83
CA LEU A 211 27.10 14.04 7.12
C LEU A 211 27.82 12.78 7.64
N TYR A 212 27.98 11.77 6.80
CA TYR A 212 28.61 10.51 7.20
C TYR A 212 30.11 10.70 7.52
N GLU A 213 30.81 11.54 6.75
CA GLU A 213 32.20 11.93 7.02
C GLU A 213 32.33 12.64 8.39
N GLN A 214 31.43 13.57 8.69
CA GLN A 214 31.39 14.25 9.99
C GLN A 214 31.17 13.26 11.14
N TYR A 215 30.21 12.34 11.01
CA TYR A 215 29.91 11.33 12.03
C TYR A 215 31.10 10.38 12.24
N THR A 216 31.72 9.93 11.15
CA THR A 216 32.91 9.07 11.22
C THR A 216 34.07 9.78 11.91
N SER A 217 34.29 11.06 11.61
CA SER A 217 35.34 11.88 12.25
C SER A 217 35.08 12.10 13.75
N THR A 218 33.81 12.27 14.13
CA THR A 218 33.43 12.60 15.52
C THR A 218 33.34 11.36 16.41
N TYR A 219 32.75 10.26 15.90
CA TYR A 219 32.36 9.10 16.70
C TYR A 219 33.10 7.80 16.32
N GLY A 220 33.92 7.83 15.26
CA GLY A 220 34.51 6.64 14.66
C GLY A 220 33.53 5.89 13.76
N ARG A 221 34.07 5.05 12.87
CA ARG A 221 33.28 4.36 11.83
C ARG A 221 32.24 3.40 12.39
N GLU A 222 32.59 2.61 13.40
CA GLU A 222 31.69 1.62 14.00
C GLU A 222 30.44 2.29 14.58
N THR A 223 30.62 3.34 15.38
CA THR A 223 29.50 4.13 15.91
C THR A 223 28.72 4.80 14.79
N ALA A 224 29.40 5.43 13.82
CA ALA A 224 28.75 6.09 12.69
C ALA A 224 27.88 5.13 11.88
N ASP A 225 28.35 3.92 11.59
CA ASP A 225 27.61 2.85 10.90
C ASP A 225 26.35 2.40 11.67
N SER A 226 26.20 2.72 12.97
CA SER A 226 25.04 2.38 13.79
C SER A 226 23.97 3.48 13.88
N ILE A 227 24.33 4.74 13.65
CA ILE A 227 23.45 5.91 13.83
C ILE A 227 23.32 6.79 12.57
N SER A 228 24.07 6.50 11.52
CA SER A 228 24.00 7.22 10.25
C SER A 228 24.18 6.26 9.08
N ALA A 229 23.33 6.42 8.07
CA ALA A 229 23.50 5.73 6.81
C ALA A 229 24.78 6.16 6.09
N ARG A 230 25.47 5.22 5.44
CA ARG A 230 26.43 5.52 4.37
C ARG A 230 25.72 6.16 3.17
N PRO A 231 26.42 6.98 2.37
CA PRO A 231 25.87 7.56 1.14
C PRO A 231 25.27 6.50 0.22
N GLY A 232 24.08 6.76 -0.32
CA GLY A 232 23.31 5.80 -1.12
C GLY A 232 22.51 4.78 -0.31
N HIS A 233 22.68 4.70 1.02
CA HIS A 233 21.95 3.79 1.91
C HIS A 233 20.96 4.49 2.85
N SER A 234 20.70 5.78 2.63
CA SER A 234 19.77 6.58 3.43
C SER A 234 18.40 6.62 2.77
N GLU A 235 17.34 6.27 3.50
CA GLU A 235 15.97 6.43 3.00
C GLU A 235 15.60 7.90 2.77
N HIS A 236 16.22 8.86 3.47
CA HIS A 236 16.01 10.28 3.19
C HIS A 236 16.35 10.67 1.73
N GLN A 237 17.27 9.97 1.09
CA GLN A 237 17.61 10.24 -0.32
C GLN A 237 16.47 9.88 -1.29
N THR A 238 15.54 9.01 -0.90
CA THR A 238 14.36 8.70 -1.72
C THR A 238 13.31 9.81 -1.73
N GLY A 239 13.38 10.76 -0.78
CA GLY A 239 12.32 11.72 -0.50
C GLY A 239 11.05 11.10 0.08
N LEU A 240 11.09 9.81 0.47
CA LEU A 240 9.97 9.07 1.08
C LEU A 240 10.06 8.97 2.60
N ALA A 241 11.19 9.36 3.19
CA ALA A 241 11.39 9.37 4.63
C ALA A 241 11.22 10.78 5.21
N ILE A 242 10.53 10.86 6.34
CA ILE A 242 10.38 12.08 7.13
C ILE A 242 10.62 11.78 8.60
N ASP A 243 11.43 12.63 9.24
CA ASP A 243 11.52 12.69 10.69
C ASP A 243 10.50 13.70 11.21
N VAL A 244 9.67 13.29 12.16
CA VAL A 244 8.65 14.14 12.79
C VAL A 244 8.93 14.41 14.27
N GLY A 245 8.41 15.51 14.80
CA GLY A 245 8.64 15.91 16.17
C GLY A 245 7.49 16.72 16.76
N ALA A 246 7.60 17.02 18.06
CA ALA A 246 6.71 17.94 18.74
C ALA A 246 7.08 19.41 18.42
N PRO A 247 6.11 20.35 18.37
CA PRO A 247 6.37 21.75 18.04
C PRO A 247 7.31 22.48 19.01
N ASP A 248 7.37 22.04 20.25
CA ASP A 248 8.25 22.59 21.29
C ASP A 248 9.67 21.98 21.27
N GLY A 249 9.92 21.04 20.34
CA GLY A 249 11.18 20.31 20.23
C GLY A 249 11.40 19.25 21.32
N SER A 250 10.39 18.97 22.15
CA SER A 250 10.51 17.94 23.18
C SER A 250 10.79 16.58 22.55
N CYS A 251 11.81 15.89 23.08
CA CYS A 251 12.24 14.57 22.60
C CYS A 251 12.51 14.49 21.08
N ALA A 252 12.87 15.60 20.42
CA ALA A 252 13.14 15.60 18.99
C ALA A 252 14.30 14.65 18.66
N LEU A 253 14.03 13.71 17.73
CA LEU A 253 15.00 12.69 17.27
C LEU A 253 15.58 11.83 18.42
N LEU A 254 14.76 11.53 19.43
CA LEU A 254 15.12 10.71 20.58
C LEU A 254 14.04 9.64 20.82
N ALA A 255 14.44 8.51 21.43
CA ALA A 255 13.52 7.41 21.73
C ALA A 255 12.31 7.85 22.58
N CYS A 256 12.50 8.81 23.50
CA CYS A 256 11.41 9.35 24.32
C CYS A 256 10.31 10.08 23.53
N PHE A 257 10.48 10.28 22.21
CA PHE A 257 9.41 10.77 21.34
C PHE A 257 8.18 9.85 21.40
N GLU A 258 8.37 8.54 21.60
CA GLU A 258 7.28 7.56 21.74
C GLU A 258 6.28 7.90 22.85
N ASP A 259 6.74 8.61 23.89
CA ASP A 259 5.92 8.99 25.04
C ASP A 259 5.14 10.30 24.83
N THR A 260 5.48 11.06 23.80
CA THR A 260 4.78 12.30 23.45
C THR A 260 3.40 12.00 22.85
N PRO A 261 2.44 12.95 22.92
CA PRO A 261 1.18 12.82 22.18
C PRO A 261 1.39 12.55 20.69
N GLN A 262 2.40 13.17 20.08
CA GLN A 262 2.78 13.02 18.68
C GLN A 262 3.27 11.61 18.38
N GLY A 263 4.22 11.09 19.15
CA GLY A 263 4.77 9.76 18.94
C GLY A 263 3.72 8.65 19.08
N ARG A 264 2.85 8.77 20.08
CA ARG A 264 1.72 7.83 20.26
C ARG A 264 0.75 7.88 19.08
N TRP A 265 0.34 9.09 18.69
CA TRP A 265 -0.58 9.27 17.56
C TRP A 265 0.01 8.72 16.27
N VAL A 266 1.29 8.97 16.00
CA VAL A 266 2.02 8.45 14.84
C VAL A 266 2.09 6.92 14.85
N ALA A 267 2.42 6.30 15.99
CA ALA A 267 2.49 4.85 16.10
C ALA A 267 1.13 4.17 15.81
N ASP A 268 0.04 4.85 16.15
CA ASP A 268 -1.32 4.35 15.95
C ASP A 268 -1.85 4.65 14.54
N HIS A 269 -1.62 5.84 13.98
CA HIS A 269 -2.35 6.35 12.81
C HIS A 269 -1.49 6.58 11.56
N ALA A 270 -0.16 6.59 11.64
CA ALA A 270 0.67 6.91 10.47
C ALA A 270 0.42 5.96 9.27
N HIS A 271 0.08 4.70 9.57
CA HIS A 271 -0.23 3.68 8.57
C HIS A 271 -1.46 4.00 7.72
N GLU A 272 -2.47 4.67 8.30
CA GLU A 272 -3.69 5.12 7.63
C GLU A 272 -3.39 6.17 6.56
N HIS A 273 -2.20 6.78 6.62
CA HIS A 273 -1.71 7.78 5.68
C HIS A 273 -0.51 7.29 4.87
N GLY A 274 -0.20 6.00 4.91
CA GLY A 274 0.84 5.40 4.06
C GLY A 274 2.25 5.42 4.62
N PHE A 275 2.40 5.75 5.90
CA PHE A 275 3.70 5.74 6.58
C PHE A 275 3.82 4.56 7.55
N VAL A 276 5.01 3.97 7.61
CA VAL A 276 5.40 3.03 8.67
C VAL A 276 6.45 3.69 9.58
N VAL A 277 6.40 3.38 10.88
CA VAL A 277 7.56 3.63 11.77
C VAL A 277 8.67 2.69 11.33
N ARG A 278 9.71 3.24 10.70
CA ARG A 278 10.63 2.44 9.87
C ARG A 278 11.57 1.56 10.68
N TYR A 279 11.96 2.03 11.86
CA TYR A 279 12.92 1.37 12.74
C TYR A 279 12.29 1.11 14.12
N PRO A 280 11.51 0.03 14.28
CA PRO A 280 10.84 -0.31 15.53
C PRO A 280 11.80 -0.83 16.62
N ASP A 281 11.36 -0.78 17.88
CA ASP A 281 12.16 -1.24 19.01
C ASP A 281 12.50 -2.74 18.91
N GLY A 282 13.73 -3.08 19.30
CA GLY A 282 14.27 -4.44 19.23
C GLY A 282 14.53 -4.97 17.81
N ARG A 283 14.45 -4.14 16.76
CA ARG A 283 14.60 -4.58 15.35
C ARG A 283 15.92 -4.21 14.67
N THR A 284 16.89 -3.68 15.40
CA THR A 284 18.23 -3.36 14.86
C THR A 284 18.91 -4.53 14.16
N GLY A 285 18.68 -5.77 14.61
CA GLY A 285 19.22 -6.97 13.96
C GLY A 285 18.67 -7.24 12.55
N THR A 286 17.48 -6.71 12.25
CA THR A 286 16.84 -6.83 10.92
C THR A 286 17.00 -5.55 10.10
N THR A 287 16.75 -4.39 10.69
CA THR A 287 16.73 -3.11 9.96
C THR A 287 18.12 -2.47 9.82
N GLY A 288 19.04 -2.80 10.72
CA GLY A 288 20.37 -2.20 10.80
C GLY A 288 20.44 -0.90 11.60
N TYR A 289 19.33 -0.31 12.03
CA TYR A 289 19.33 0.96 12.75
C TYR A 289 18.77 0.81 14.17
N ALA A 290 19.16 1.72 15.06
CA ALA A 290 18.60 1.82 16.40
C ALA A 290 17.09 2.13 16.33
N TYR A 291 16.40 2.05 17.47
CA TYR A 291 14.99 2.42 17.55
C TYR A 291 14.80 3.92 17.25
N GLU A 292 13.95 4.23 16.27
CA GLU A 292 13.66 5.61 15.84
C GLU A 292 12.14 5.82 15.70
N PRO A 293 11.40 6.09 16.80
CA PRO A 293 9.95 6.31 16.74
C PRO A 293 9.52 7.52 15.92
N TRP A 294 10.45 8.42 15.62
CA TRP A 294 10.20 9.63 14.84
C TRP A 294 10.37 9.41 13.33
N HIS A 295 11.05 8.35 12.90
CA HIS A 295 11.44 8.15 11.50
C HIS A 295 10.34 7.39 10.75
N LEU A 296 9.66 8.10 9.87
CA LEU A 296 8.52 7.58 9.12
C LEU A 296 8.89 7.37 7.66
N ARG A 297 8.56 6.19 7.15
CA ARG A 297 8.80 5.81 5.76
C ARG A 297 7.49 5.66 5.00
N TYR A 298 7.30 6.46 3.96
CA TYR A 298 6.17 6.33 3.04
C TYR A 298 6.32 5.11 2.14
N VAL A 299 5.28 4.28 2.11
CA VAL A 299 5.15 3.08 1.27
C VAL A 299 3.78 2.98 0.58
N GLY A 300 2.96 4.03 0.70
CA GLY A 300 1.55 4.05 0.29
C GLY A 300 0.60 3.49 1.35
N GLU A 301 -0.62 4.02 1.39
CA GLU A 301 -1.66 3.71 2.41
C GLU A 301 -1.92 2.20 2.50
N ASP A 302 -2.09 1.54 1.36
CA ASP A 302 -2.35 0.10 1.29
C ASP A 302 -1.22 -0.74 1.88
N THR A 303 0.03 -0.40 1.51
CA THR A 303 1.21 -1.13 1.99
C THR A 303 1.39 -0.91 3.48
N ALA A 304 1.30 0.34 3.95
CA ALA A 304 1.51 0.66 5.36
C ALA A 304 0.44 0.02 6.24
N THR A 305 -0.82 0.05 5.80
CA THR A 305 -1.93 -0.63 6.48
C THR A 305 -1.76 -2.13 6.49
N SER A 306 -1.30 -2.74 5.39
CA SER A 306 -0.99 -4.16 5.38
C SER A 306 0.17 -4.51 6.32
N VAL A 307 1.24 -3.71 6.35
CA VAL A 307 2.34 -3.89 7.30
C VAL A 307 1.79 -3.90 8.73
N LYS A 308 0.99 -2.89 9.11
CA LYS A 308 0.34 -2.80 10.43
C LYS A 308 -0.51 -4.04 10.75
N ASN A 309 -1.36 -4.47 9.81
CA ASN A 309 -2.30 -5.58 10.02
C ASN A 309 -1.65 -6.96 9.99
N SER A 310 -0.50 -7.11 9.32
CA SER A 310 0.20 -8.39 9.19
C SER A 310 0.77 -8.91 10.51
N GLY A 311 0.92 -8.04 11.53
CA GLY A 311 1.62 -8.34 12.77
C GLY A 311 3.12 -8.58 12.58
N LYS A 312 3.66 -8.29 11.39
CA LYS A 312 5.09 -8.38 11.11
C LYS A 312 5.82 -7.24 11.82
N PRO A 313 7.00 -7.52 12.38
CA PRO A 313 7.65 -6.57 13.28
C PRO A 313 8.35 -5.39 12.60
N ASP A 314 8.66 -5.51 11.31
CA ASP A 314 9.39 -4.53 10.52
C ASP A 314 9.11 -4.74 9.02
N LEU A 315 9.50 -3.77 8.20
CA LEU A 315 9.23 -3.77 6.76
C LEU A 315 9.95 -4.91 6.04
N GLU A 316 11.21 -5.20 6.42
CA GLU A 316 11.97 -6.33 5.88
C GLU A 316 11.24 -7.67 6.11
N SER A 317 10.78 -7.93 7.33
CA SER A 317 10.06 -9.15 7.70
C SER A 317 8.71 -9.27 6.99
N TYR A 318 8.03 -8.15 6.73
CA TYR A 318 6.79 -8.12 5.95
C TYR A 318 7.04 -8.47 4.48
N LEU A 319 8.09 -7.92 3.89
CA LEU A 319 8.44 -8.15 2.49
C LEU A 319 9.10 -9.52 2.25
N GLY A 320 9.57 -10.17 3.31
CA GLY A 320 10.33 -11.43 3.26
C GLY A 320 11.80 -11.22 2.90
N LEU A 321 12.36 -10.04 3.23
CA LEU A 321 13.74 -9.69 2.95
C LEU A 321 14.67 -10.17 4.06
N PRO A 322 15.94 -10.50 3.74
CA PRO A 322 16.94 -10.77 4.77
C PRO A 322 17.22 -9.51 5.61
N GLY A 323 17.62 -9.70 6.86
CA GLY A 323 18.07 -8.61 7.71
C GLY A 323 19.35 -7.95 7.19
N ALA A 324 19.51 -6.66 7.47
CA ALA A 324 20.63 -5.82 7.06
C ALA A 324 21.34 -5.16 8.27
N PRO A 325 21.85 -5.92 9.26
CA PRO A 325 22.42 -5.36 10.49
C PRO A 325 23.72 -4.56 10.25
N SER A 326 24.47 -4.90 9.21
CA SER A 326 25.74 -4.29 8.84
C SER A 326 25.82 -4.04 7.34
N TYR A 327 26.82 -3.26 6.94
CA TYR A 327 27.29 -3.14 5.56
C TYR A 327 28.14 -4.33 5.14
#